data_AF-C5NXP3-F1
#
_entry.id   AF-C5NXP3-F1
#
_cell.length_a   1.000
_cell.length_b   1.000
_cell.length_c   1.000
_cell.angle_alpha   90.00
_cell.angle_beta   90.00
_cell.angle_gamma   90.00
#
_symmetry.space_group_name_H-M   'P 1'
#
loop_
_entity.id
_entity.type
_entity.pdbx_description
1 polymer ?
#
loop_
_entity_poly.entity_id
_entity_poly.type
_entity_poly.pdbx_seq_one_letter_code
_entity_poly.pdbx_strand_id
1 'polypeptide(L)'
;MSEMAEQVAIRLRRVKKKAKSVHIHISYSRIESKKSINASKKINPTQSTKQLTDHVLSLFRSKYDGGAVRSIAVRYDNLIDDNLTIYTLFDDIETIEKQRKIDKTLDTIRDKYGFLSVQNGSMLMEGSRVKERSKLVGGHAGGMDGII
;
A
#
# COMPACT_ATOMS: atom_id res chain seq x y z
N MET A 1 -7.57 0.10 4.44
CA MET A 1 -6.79 -0.65 3.42
C MET A 1 -5.80 0.24 2.68
N SER A 2 -6.20 1.44 2.24
CA SER A 2 -5.31 2.39 1.58
C SER A 2 -4.04 2.67 2.39
N GLU A 3 -4.17 2.82 3.71
CA GLU A 3 -3.04 2.94 4.64
C GLU A 3 -2.03 1.79 4.53
N MET A 4 -2.51 0.54 4.38
CA MET A 4 -1.64 -0.63 4.25
C MET A 4 -0.95 -0.66 2.88
N ALA A 5 -1.69 -0.31 1.82
CA ALA A 5 -1.15 -0.23 0.48
C ALA A 5 -0.02 0.83 0.40
N GLU A 6 -0.24 2.00 1.01
CA GLU A 6 0.74 3.08 1.08
C GLU A 6 1.98 2.70 1.89
N GLN A 7 1.83 2.11 3.08
CA GLN A 7 2.97 1.68 3.88
C GLN A 7 3.88 0.71 3.11
N VAL A 8 3.31 -0.24 2.36
CA VAL A 8 4.11 -1.17 1.58
C VAL A 8 4.67 -0.50 0.32
N ALA A 9 3.96 0.45 -0.30
CA ALA A 9 4.48 1.24 -1.43
C ALA A 9 5.72 2.07 -1.06
N ILE A 10 5.73 2.70 0.11
CA ILE A 10 6.91 3.42 0.63
C ILE A 10 8.09 2.46 0.82
N ARG A 11 7.84 1.28 1.39
CA ARG A 11 8.89 0.25 1.55
C ARG A 11 9.47 -0.19 0.20
N LEU A 12 8.62 -0.41 -0.80
CA LEU A 12 9.04 -0.74 -2.16
C LEU A 12 9.96 0.34 -2.74
N ARG A 13 9.60 1.62 -2.58
CA ARG A 13 10.44 2.75 -3.03
C ARG A 13 11.79 2.83 -2.32
N ARG A 14 11.82 2.62 -1.00
CA ARG A 14 13.07 2.60 -0.22
C ARG A 14 14.03 1.51 -0.69
N VAL A 15 13.53 0.34 -1.07
CA VAL A 15 14.35 -0.75 -1.61
C VAL A 15 14.51 -0.69 -3.14
N LYS A 16 14.04 0.39 -3.79
CA LYS A 16 14.10 0.61 -5.25
C LYS A 16 13.50 -0.53 -6.07
N LYS A 17 12.36 -1.07 -5.62
CA LYS A 17 11.64 -2.15 -6.30
C LYS A 17 10.25 -1.72 -6.76
N LYS A 18 9.80 -2.29 -7.88
CA LYS A 18 8.42 -2.23 -8.39
C LYS A 18 7.74 -3.59 -8.20
N ALA A 19 6.45 -3.59 -7.86
CA ALA A 19 5.66 -4.81 -7.70
C ALA A 19 4.93 -5.19 -9.00
N LYS A 20 4.87 -6.49 -9.31
CA LYS A 20 4.12 -7.02 -10.48
C LYS A 20 2.86 -7.80 -10.09
N SER A 21 2.64 -8.03 -8.80
CA SER A 21 1.39 -8.60 -8.33
C SER A 21 0.98 -8.03 -6.99
N VAL A 22 -0.34 -7.93 -6.79
CA VAL A 22 -0.98 -7.56 -5.54
C VAL A 22 -1.74 -8.77 -5.00
N HIS A 23 -1.63 -8.99 -3.70
CA HIS A 23 -2.27 -10.07 -2.97
C HIS A 23 -3.01 -9.48 -1.77
N ILE A 24 -4.26 -9.88 -1.59
CA ILE A 24 -5.05 -9.54 -0.40
C ILE A 24 -5.50 -10.81 0.29
N HIS A 25 -5.46 -10.77 1.62
CA HIS A 25 -6.07 -11.77 2.48
C HIS A 25 -7.04 -11.08 3.43
N ILE A 26 -8.28 -11.57 3.49
CA ILE A 26 -9.33 -11.02 4.33
C ILE A 26 -9.89 -12.16 5.16
N SER A 27 -9.95 -11.97 6.47
CA SER A 27 -10.64 -12.89 7.36
C SER A 27 -11.87 -12.21 7.94
N TYR A 28 -12.97 -12.97 7.97
CA TYR A 28 -14.22 -12.53 8.59
C TYR A 28 -14.21 -12.78 10.10
N SER A 29 -15.11 -12.10 10.80
CA SER A 29 -15.42 -12.35 12.21
C SER A 29 -15.77 -13.82 12.41
N ARG A 30 -15.50 -14.37 13.61
CA ARG A 30 -15.84 -15.78 13.92
C ARG A 30 -17.35 -16.04 13.89
N ILE A 31 -18.14 -14.99 14.04
CA ILE A 31 -19.62 -15.02 14.00
C ILE A 31 -20.11 -15.15 12.56
N GLU A 32 -19.34 -14.64 11.60
CA GLU A 32 -19.62 -14.80 10.18
C GLU A 32 -19.14 -16.20 9.76
N SER A 33 -20.06 -17.10 9.43
CA SER A 33 -19.77 -18.43 8.88
C SER A 33 -19.23 -18.36 7.43
N LYS A 34 -18.39 -17.37 7.14
CA LYS A 34 -17.82 -17.07 5.82
C LYS A 34 -16.35 -17.50 5.75
N LYS A 35 -15.96 -18.07 4.61
CA LYS A 35 -14.57 -18.43 4.34
C LYS A 35 -13.72 -17.17 4.12
N SER A 36 -12.45 -17.23 4.50
CA SER A 36 -11.48 -16.16 4.22
C SER A 36 -11.32 -15.95 2.72
N ILE A 37 -11.16 -14.70 2.30
CA ILE A 37 -10.83 -14.35 0.92
C ILE A 37 -9.31 -14.36 0.78
N ASN A 38 -8.82 -15.13 -0.20
CA ASN A 38 -7.45 -15.06 -0.68
C ASN A 38 -7.50 -14.72 -2.17
N ALA A 39 -7.07 -13.52 -2.53
CA ALA A 39 -7.16 -13.04 -3.90
C ALA A 39 -5.86 -12.39 -4.34
N SER A 40 -5.54 -12.54 -5.62
CA SER A 40 -4.36 -11.91 -6.22
C SER A 40 -4.67 -11.40 -7.63
N LYS A 41 -3.87 -10.42 -8.07
CA LYS A 41 -3.96 -9.87 -9.41
C LYS A 41 -2.56 -9.49 -9.90
N LYS A 42 -2.23 -9.89 -11.13
CA LYS A 42 -1.05 -9.38 -11.84
C LYS A 42 -1.31 -7.95 -12.29
N ILE A 43 -0.30 -7.11 -12.14
CA ILE A 43 -0.34 -5.67 -12.45
C ILE A 43 0.90 -5.28 -13.26
N ASN A 44 0.83 -4.15 -13.95
CA ASN A 44 2.02 -3.57 -14.54
C ASN A 44 3.01 -3.18 -13.41
N PRO A 45 4.33 -3.37 -13.61
CA PRO A 45 5.30 -3.09 -12.58
C PRO A 45 5.21 -1.65 -12.08
N THR A 46 4.85 -1.47 -10.80
CA THR A 46 4.65 -0.14 -10.23
C THR A 46 5.04 -0.08 -8.76
N GLN A 47 5.43 1.11 -8.34
CA GLN A 47 5.66 1.49 -6.93
C GLN A 47 4.90 2.77 -6.58
N SER A 48 3.97 3.21 -7.45
CA SER A 48 3.12 4.37 -7.20
C SER A 48 2.13 4.04 -6.10
N THR A 49 2.09 4.88 -5.06
CA THR A 49 1.16 4.69 -3.93
C THR A 49 -0.29 4.70 -4.43
N LYS A 50 -0.62 5.59 -5.37
CA LYS A 50 -1.95 5.71 -5.97
C LYS A 50 -2.36 4.43 -6.71
N GLN A 51 -1.56 3.99 -7.69
CA GLN A 51 -1.88 2.81 -8.49
C GLN A 51 -2.00 1.54 -7.63
N LEU A 52 -1.08 1.35 -6.70
CA LEU A 52 -1.09 0.20 -5.79
C LEU A 52 -2.34 0.19 -4.90
N THR A 53 -2.71 1.36 -4.36
CA THR A 53 -3.95 1.53 -3.57
C THR A 53 -5.18 1.20 -4.42
N ASP A 54 -5.26 1.71 -5.64
CA ASP A 54 -6.37 1.46 -6.56
C ASP A 54 -6.49 -0.04 -6.90
N HIS A 55 -5.36 -0.72 -7.12
CA HIS A 55 -5.34 -2.16 -7.36
C HIS A 55 -5.82 -2.98 -6.15
N VAL A 56 -5.40 -2.62 -4.93
CA VAL A 56 -5.86 -3.27 -3.69
C VAL A 56 -7.38 -3.08 -3.51
N LEU A 57 -7.87 -1.85 -3.68
CA LEU A 57 -9.29 -1.53 -3.52
C LEU A 57 -10.14 -2.21 -4.59
N SER A 58 -9.68 -2.23 -5.85
CA SER A 58 -10.34 -2.94 -6.95
C SER A 58 -10.43 -4.43 -6.66
N LEU A 59 -9.33 -5.05 -6.21
CA LEU A 59 -9.29 -6.48 -5.89
C LEU A 59 -10.23 -6.81 -4.73
N PHE A 60 -10.25 -5.98 -3.69
CA PHE A 60 -11.17 -6.13 -2.56
C PHE A 60 -12.63 -6.05 -3.02
N ARG A 61 -12.99 -4.98 -3.75
CA ARG A 61 -14.37 -4.78 -4.24
C ARG A 61 -14.86 -5.90 -5.14
N SER A 62 -13.95 -6.55 -5.88
CA SER A 62 -14.30 -7.67 -6.78
C SER A 62 -14.58 -8.99 -6.06
N LYS A 63 -14.13 -9.16 -4.81
CA LYS A 63 -14.21 -10.43 -4.07
C LYS A 63 -15.02 -10.34 -2.79
N TYR A 64 -15.12 -9.16 -2.21
CA TYR A 64 -15.85 -8.94 -0.97
C TYR A 64 -17.35 -8.86 -1.23
N ASP A 65 -18.09 -9.68 -0.50
CA ASP A 65 -19.53 -9.91 -0.63
C ASP A 65 -20.32 -9.47 0.63
N GLY A 66 -19.73 -8.61 1.47
CA GLY A 66 -20.31 -8.17 2.74
C GLY A 66 -19.93 -9.06 3.94
N GLY A 67 -20.36 -8.68 5.14
CA GLY A 67 -20.07 -9.37 6.41
C GLY A 67 -18.97 -8.70 7.24
N ALA A 68 -18.98 -8.90 8.56
CA ALA A 68 -18.01 -8.26 9.44
C ALA A 68 -16.57 -8.79 9.22
N VAL A 69 -15.65 -7.91 8.84
CA VAL A 69 -14.22 -8.24 8.63
C VAL A 69 -13.43 -8.07 9.92
N ARG A 70 -12.63 -9.07 10.31
CA ARG A 70 -11.75 -9.00 11.50
C ARG A 70 -10.32 -8.58 11.18
N SER A 71 -9.82 -8.94 10.00
CA SER A 71 -8.42 -8.69 9.62
C SER A 71 -8.24 -8.63 8.11
N ILE A 72 -7.38 -7.73 7.67
CA ILE A 72 -6.98 -7.58 6.27
C ILE A 72 -5.45 -7.58 6.21
N ALA A 73 -4.88 -8.29 5.24
CA ALA A 73 -3.48 -8.25 4.89
C ALA A 73 -3.30 -7.91 3.41
N VAL A 74 -2.30 -7.09 3.12
CA VAL A 74 -1.91 -6.67 1.77
C VAL A 74 -0.45 -7.06 1.57
N ARG A 75 -0.16 -7.76 0.48
CA ARG A 75 1.19 -8.14 0.07
C ARG A 75 1.39 -7.78 -1.40
N TYR A 76 2.61 -7.39 -1.73
CA TYR A 76 3.06 -7.25 -3.11
C TYR A 76 4.16 -8.26 -3.39
N ASP A 77 4.09 -8.91 -4.55
CA ASP A 77 5.01 -9.97 -4.95
C ASP A 77 5.58 -9.69 -6.35
N ASN A 78 6.48 -10.58 -6.80
CA ASN A 78 7.15 -10.50 -8.11
C ASN A 78 7.87 -9.16 -8.30
N LEU A 79 8.72 -8.81 -7.34
CA LEU A 79 9.43 -7.54 -7.30
C LEU A 79 10.51 -7.47 -8.38
N ILE A 80 10.58 -6.35 -9.09
CA ILE A 80 11.63 -6.05 -10.07
C ILE A 80 12.33 -4.74 -9.72
N ASP A 81 13.54 -4.54 -10.24
CA ASP A 81 14.27 -3.28 -10.05
C ASP A 81 13.58 -2.08 -10.69
N ASP A 82 13.64 -0.92 -10.03
CA ASP A 82 13.07 0.35 -10.52
C ASP A 82 13.89 0.99 -11.67
N ASN A 83 14.89 0.31 -12.20
CA ASN A 83 15.82 0.87 -13.20
C ASN A 83 15.14 1.23 -14.54
N LEU A 84 13.99 0.63 -14.83
CA LEU A 84 13.24 0.86 -16.07
C LEU A 84 11.80 1.25 -15.75
N THR A 85 11.33 2.34 -16.38
CA THR A 85 9.92 2.70 -16.40
C THR A 85 9.36 2.37 -17.78
N ILE A 86 8.34 1.51 -17.80
CA ILE A 86 7.64 1.13 -19.02
C ILE A 86 6.50 2.12 -19.20
N TYR A 87 6.45 2.76 -20.36
CA TYR A 87 5.36 3.61 -20.80
C TYR A 87 4.61 2.91 -21.94
N THR A 88 3.30 3.08 -21.98
CA THR A 88 2.45 2.69 -23.10
C THR A 88 2.24 3.88 -24.04
N LEU A 89 1.79 3.62 -25.27
CA LEU A 89 1.47 4.68 -26.24
C LEU A 89 0.32 5.61 -25.78
N PHE A 90 -0.46 5.18 -24.78
CA PHE A 90 -1.61 5.90 -24.26
C PHE A 90 -1.38 6.50 -22.87
N ASP A 91 -0.14 6.43 -22.39
CA ASP A 91 0.20 6.97 -21.08
C ASP A 91 0.38 8.49 -21.15
N ASP A 92 -0.24 9.21 -20.22
CA ASP A 92 0.07 10.61 -19.97
C ASP A 92 1.35 10.70 -19.12
N ILE A 93 2.48 10.89 -19.82
CA ILE A 93 3.82 10.96 -19.22
C ILE A 93 3.90 12.10 -18.20
N GLU A 94 3.29 13.26 -18.47
CA GLU A 94 3.35 14.42 -17.57
C GLU A 94 2.67 14.10 -16.24
N THR A 95 1.49 13.49 -16.29
CA THR A 95 0.76 13.05 -15.09
C THR A 95 1.55 12.00 -14.30
N ILE A 96 2.19 11.04 -14.98
CA ILE A 96 3.00 10.00 -14.33
C ILE A 96 4.20 10.62 -13.62
N GLU A 97 4.92 11.53 -14.28
CA GLU A 97 6.07 12.20 -13.69
C GLU A 97 5.68 13.09 -12.51
N LYS A 98 4.56 13.81 -12.62
CA LYS A 98 4.01 14.62 -11.53
C LYS A 98 3.69 13.75 -10.32
N GLN A 99 3.02 12.62 -10.52
CA GLN A 99 2.73 11.68 -9.44
C GLN A 99 4.02 11.12 -8.82
N ARG A 100 5.03 10.81 -9.63
CA ARG A 100 6.33 10.33 -9.14
C ARG A 100 7.06 11.39 -8.30
N LYS A 101 6.98 12.67 -8.70
CA LYS A 101 7.54 13.79 -7.92
C LYS A 101 6.82 13.92 -6.58
N ILE A 102 5.49 13.82 -6.55
CA ILE A 102 4.69 13.84 -5.31
C ILE A 102 5.12 12.71 -4.38
N ASP A 103 5.14 11.46 -4.87
CA ASP A 103 5.51 10.28 -4.07
C ASP A 103 6.92 10.45 -3.47
N LYS A 104 7.90 10.90 -4.28
CA LYS A 104 9.27 11.16 -3.79
C LYS A 104 9.34 12.26 -2.76
N THR A 105 8.64 13.38 -2.96
CA THR A 105 8.64 14.49 -2.01
C THR A 105 8.04 14.06 -0.68
N LEU A 106 6.95 13.30 -0.70
CA LEU A 106 6.34 12.74 0.51
C LEU A 106 7.31 11.80 1.23
N ASP A 107 7.99 10.92 0.50
CA ASP A 107 8.99 10.02 1.09
C ASP A 107 10.13 10.81 1.73
N THR A 108 10.70 11.82 1.06
CA THR A 108 11.77 12.67 1.61
C THR A 108 11.36 13.37 2.90
N ILE A 109 10.14 13.91 2.95
CA ILE A 109 9.60 14.56 4.17
C ILE A 109 9.48 13.52 5.30
N ARG A 110 8.97 12.33 5.00
CA ARG A 110 8.76 11.25 5.98
C ARG A 110 10.06 10.63 6.47
N ASP A 111 11.07 10.56 5.63
CA ASP A 111 12.40 10.10 6.01
C ASP A 111 13.07 11.11 6.95
N LYS A 112 12.89 12.42 6.71
CA LYS A 112 13.49 13.47 7.53
C LYS A 112 12.75 13.75 8.86
N TYR A 113 11.42 13.74 8.85
CA TYR A 113 10.59 14.18 9.98
C TYR A 113 9.72 13.06 10.56
N GLY A 114 9.91 11.82 10.10
CA GLY A 114 9.13 10.67 10.51
C GLY A 114 7.82 10.52 9.75
N PHE A 115 7.24 9.31 9.79
CA PHE A 115 6.07 8.96 8.99
C PHE A 115 4.88 9.89 9.22
N LEU A 116 4.60 10.28 10.47
CA LEU A 116 3.45 11.12 10.83
C LEU A 116 3.57 12.60 10.41
N SER A 117 4.73 13.04 9.87
CA SER A 117 4.94 14.43 9.45
C SER A 117 4.04 14.89 8.31
N VAL A 118 3.68 13.98 7.40
CA VAL A 118 2.74 14.24 6.30
C VAL A 118 1.85 13.04 6.08
N GLN A 119 0.55 13.28 6.14
CA GLN A 119 -0.50 12.26 6.09
C GLN A 119 -1.60 12.69 5.13
N ASN A 120 -2.23 11.73 4.48
CA ASN A 120 -3.44 12.01 3.71
C ASN A 120 -4.57 12.41 4.68
N GLY A 121 -5.40 13.39 4.33
CA GLY A 121 -6.50 13.84 5.20
C GLY A 121 -7.46 12.71 5.61
N SER A 122 -7.66 11.70 4.74
CA SER A 122 -8.46 10.51 5.07
C SER A 122 -7.92 9.70 6.25
N MET A 123 -6.63 9.85 6.58
CA MET A 123 -5.97 9.16 7.69
C MET A 123 -6.15 9.86 9.04
N LEU A 124 -6.79 11.03 9.07
CA LEU A 124 -7.13 11.74 10.31
C LEU A 124 -8.54 11.41 10.81
N MET A 125 -9.29 10.59 10.07
CA MET A 125 -10.63 10.14 10.46
C MET A 125 -10.55 9.13 11.62
N GLU A 126 -11.59 9.06 12.45
CA GLU A 126 -11.64 8.26 13.68
C GLU A 126 -11.40 6.75 13.46
N GLY A 127 -11.75 6.22 12.28
CA GLY A 127 -11.49 4.83 11.90
C GLY A 127 -10.07 4.53 11.40
N SER A 128 -9.19 5.53 11.32
CA SER A 128 -7.81 5.38 10.86
C SER A 128 -6.95 4.70 11.90
N ARG A 129 -6.10 3.76 11.47
CA ARG A 129 -5.14 3.07 12.35
C ARG A 129 -3.71 3.54 12.16
N VAL A 130 -3.50 4.65 11.45
CA VAL A 130 -2.17 5.16 11.10
C VAL A 130 -1.31 5.43 12.32
N LYS A 131 -1.87 6.06 13.37
CA LYS A 131 -1.12 6.41 14.59
C LYS A 131 -0.74 5.18 15.42
N GLU A 132 -1.59 4.15 15.43
CA GLU A 132 -1.28 2.87 16.08
C GLU A 132 -0.23 2.11 15.28
N ARG A 133 -0.38 2.07 13.94
CA ARG A 133 0.51 1.35 13.03
C ARG A 133 1.86 2.01 12.82
N SER A 134 1.99 3.32 13.01
CA SER A 134 3.29 4.01 12.93
C SER A 134 4.27 3.51 13.99
N LYS A 135 3.77 2.92 15.07
CA LYS A 135 4.55 2.27 16.13
C LYS A 135 4.89 0.81 15.85
N LEU A 136 4.44 0.25 14.72
CA LEU A 136 4.59 -1.17 14.39
C LEU A 136 5.54 -1.36 13.20
N VAL A 137 6.51 -2.26 13.34
CA VAL A 137 7.38 -2.72 12.24
C VAL A 137 6.91 -4.10 11.81
N GLY A 138 6.56 -4.26 10.52
CA GLY A 138 6.12 -5.55 9.98
C GLY A 138 4.84 -6.16 10.58
N GLY A 139 4.04 -5.39 11.35
CA GLY A 139 2.86 -5.90 12.06
C GLY A 139 3.15 -6.42 13.47
N HIS A 140 4.39 -6.35 13.92
CA HIS A 140 4.80 -6.59 15.29
C HIS A 140 5.09 -5.25 15.99
N ALA A 141 4.99 -5.21 17.31
CA ALA A 141 5.44 -4.08 18.13
C ALA A 141 6.98 -4.01 18.12
N GLY A 142 7.55 -3.70 16.96
CA GLY A 142 8.97 -3.46 16.79
C GLY A 142 9.27 -2.02 17.20
N GLY A 143 9.83 -1.85 18.39
CA GLY A 143 10.45 -0.60 18.78
C GLY A 143 11.54 -0.23 17.78
N MET A 144 11.49 1.02 17.31
CA MET A 144 12.60 1.90 16.91
C MET A 144 13.69 1.44 15.91
N ASP A 145 13.73 0.19 15.43
CA ASP A 145 14.78 -0.24 14.49
C ASP A 145 14.30 -0.19 13.03
N GLY A 146 14.70 0.88 12.35
CA GLY A 146 14.42 1.13 10.94
C GLY A 146 14.20 2.60 10.58
N ILE A 147 14.35 3.49 11.56
CA ILE A 147 14.47 4.94 11.37
C ILE A 147 15.85 5.34 11.89
N ILE A 148 16.86 5.12 11.04
CA ILE A 148 18.08 5.91 11.01
C ILE A 148 18.33 6.24 9.54
#